data_AF-A0A7J6SYA8-F1
#
_entry.id   AF-A0A7J6SYA8-F1
#
_cell.length_a   1.000
_cell.length_b   1.000
_cell.length_c   1.000
_cell.angle_alpha   90.00
_cell.angle_beta   90.00
_cell.angle_gamma   90.00
#
_symmetry.space_group_name_H-M   'P 1'
#
loop_
_entity.id
_entity.type
_entity.pdbx_description
1 polymer ?
#
loop_
_entity_poly.entity_id
_entity_poly.type
_entity_poly.pdbx_seq_one_letter_code
_entity_poly.pdbx_strand_id
1 'polypeptide(L)'
;LGIGAQFGGKYFAHDVRVVRLPRHGGSCPVGLGVSCSADRQCLAKITPEGIFIEKLEKNPAKYMPDFGEEQDEAVKIDLNLPQKEALATLSKYPVKTRVALTGTIIVARDIAHARMMEMLESGKGLPDYIKKYPVYYAGPAKKPDGKPSGSFGPTTSNRMDPYVEPFQANGGSMIMIGKGNRSDMVTEACKKHGGFYLGSIGGVAAILADKSIKKVECLDMEEL
;
A
#
# COMPACT_ATOMS: atom_id res chain seq x y z
N LEU A 1 11.52 0.67 -19.50
CA LEU A 1 10.66 1.25 -18.44
C LEU A 1 11.43 1.59 -17.16
N GLY A 2 12.36 0.75 -16.68
CA GLY A 2 13.16 1.06 -15.48
C GLY A 2 12.39 1.02 -14.15
N ILE A 3 11.06 0.85 -14.20
CA ILE A 3 10.15 0.74 -13.06
C ILE A 3 10.42 -0.51 -12.23
N GLY A 4 10.78 -1.62 -12.87
CA GLY A 4 11.06 -2.90 -12.22
C GLY A 4 9.95 -3.41 -11.31
N ALA A 5 10.33 -4.20 -10.30
CA ALA A 5 9.42 -4.76 -9.32
C ALA A 5 9.16 -3.72 -8.21
N GLN A 6 8.25 -2.78 -8.49
CA GLN A 6 7.81 -1.67 -7.62
C GLN A 6 8.84 -0.55 -7.41
N PHE A 7 10.09 -0.85 -7.08
CA PHE A 7 11.12 0.13 -6.67
C PHE A 7 12.33 0.23 -7.61
N GLY A 8 12.09 0.11 -8.91
CA GLY A 8 13.14 0.19 -9.94
C GLY A 8 13.66 -1.19 -10.36
N GLY A 9 14.26 -1.25 -11.55
CA GLY A 9 14.96 -2.44 -12.05
C GLY A 9 14.31 -3.10 -13.27
N LYS A 10 14.53 -4.41 -13.41
CA LYS A 10 14.23 -5.20 -14.62
C LYS A 10 12.80 -5.74 -14.67
N TYR A 11 12.31 -6.28 -13.56
CA TYR A 11 11.12 -7.13 -13.53
C TYR A 11 9.81 -6.35 -13.38
N PHE A 12 9.44 -5.59 -14.42
CA PHE A 12 8.15 -4.89 -14.45
C PHE A 12 6.99 -5.82 -14.80
N ALA A 13 7.21 -6.78 -15.69
CA ALA A 13 6.23 -7.81 -16.06
C ALA A 13 6.90 -9.19 -15.94
N HIS A 14 6.16 -10.17 -15.42
CA HIS A 14 6.61 -11.56 -15.45
C HIS A 14 6.63 -12.08 -16.89
N ASP A 15 5.54 -11.84 -17.62
CA ASP A 15 5.40 -12.16 -19.02
C ASP A 15 4.32 -11.26 -19.67
N VAL A 16 4.04 -11.48 -20.96
CA VAL A 16 3.03 -10.74 -21.73
C VAL A 16 2.17 -11.74 -22.51
N ARG A 17 0.88 -11.47 -22.62
CA ARG A 17 -0.06 -12.19 -23.50
C ARG A 17 -0.75 -11.18 -24.42
N VAL A 18 -0.79 -11.49 -25.71
CA VAL A 18 -1.42 -10.64 -26.74
C VAL A 18 -2.40 -11.47 -27.53
N VAL A 19 -3.66 -11.04 -27.59
CA VAL A 19 -4.73 -11.71 -28.34
C VAL A 19 -5.24 -10.76 -29.41
N ARG A 20 -5.14 -11.17 -30.68
CA ARG A 20 -5.70 -10.43 -31.81
C ARG A 20 -7.07 -11.02 -32.14
N LEU A 21 -8.12 -10.21 -31.96
CA LEU A 21 -9.50 -10.59 -32.26
C LEU A 21 -9.99 -9.92 -33.56
N PRO A 22 -10.96 -10.50 -34.29
CA PRO A 22 -11.61 -9.81 -35.40
C PRO A 22 -12.29 -8.52 -34.93
N ARG A 23 -12.55 -7.61 -35.87
CA ARG A 23 -13.19 -6.32 -35.58
C ARG A 23 -14.02 -5.84 -36.78
N HIS A 24 -15.05 -5.06 -36.51
CA HIS A 24 -15.75 -4.28 -37.53
C HIS A 24 -14.80 -3.25 -38.17
N GLY A 25 -15.01 -2.87 -39.45
CA GLY A 25 -14.12 -1.96 -40.19
C GLY A 25 -13.91 -0.61 -39.50
N GLY A 26 -14.98 -0.02 -38.97
CA GLY A 26 -14.98 1.26 -38.23
C GLY A 26 -14.65 1.18 -36.74
N SER A 27 -14.19 0.03 -36.23
CA SER A 27 -13.90 -0.16 -34.80
C SER A 27 -12.56 -0.84 -34.60
N CYS A 28 -11.82 -0.44 -33.55
CA CYS A 28 -10.56 -1.08 -33.17
C CYS A 28 -10.36 -1.02 -31.65
N PRO A 29 -11.16 -1.76 -30.86
CA PRO A 29 -11.01 -1.77 -29.41
C PRO A 29 -9.67 -2.38 -29.02
N VAL A 30 -9.02 -1.76 -28.01
CA VAL A 30 -7.78 -2.24 -27.40
C VAL A 30 -8.00 -2.33 -25.90
N GLY A 31 -7.77 -3.52 -25.34
CA GLY A 31 -7.78 -3.76 -23.90
C GLY A 31 -6.37 -3.98 -23.39
N LEU A 32 -6.03 -3.34 -22.27
CA LEU A 32 -4.79 -3.57 -21.54
C LEU A 32 -5.14 -3.87 -20.09
N GLY A 33 -4.58 -4.95 -19.56
CA GLY A 33 -4.82 -5.41 -18.20
C GLY A 33 -3.62 -6.12 -17.63
N VAL A 34 -3.65 -6.34 -16.32
CA VAL A 34 -2.60 -7.06 -15.58
C VAL A 34 -3.25 -7.99 -14.58
N SER A 35 -2.63 -9.15 -14.36
CA SER A 35 -2.76 -9.86 -13.08
C SER A 35 -1.64 -9.37 -12.16
N CYS A 36 -1.98 -9.12 -10.90
CA CYS A 36 -1.03 -8.57 -9.93
C CYS A 36 -0.28 -9.69 -9.18
N SER A 37 0.58 -9.35 -8.22
CA SER A 37 1.28 -10.35 -7.39
C SER A 37 0.34 -11.29 -6.63
N ALA A 38 -0.93 -10.89 -6.45
CA ALA A 38 -1.99 -11.77 -5.98
C ALA A 38 -2.73 -12.41 -7.18
N ASP A 39 -1.98 -13.13 -8.02
CA ASP A 39 -2.46 -13.88 -9.18
C ASP A 39 -3.30 -15.08 -8.74
N ARG A 40 -4.61 -14.99 -8.94
CA ARG A 40 -5.60 -15.84 -8.26
C ARG A 40 -6.72 -16.23 -9.22
N GLN A 41 -6.50 -17.33 -9.91
CA GLN A 41 -7.48 -18.04 -10.73
C GLN A 41 -7.39 -19.53 -10.43
N CYS A 42 -8.50 -20.24 -10.62
CA CYS A 42 -8.55 -21.68 -10.42
C CYS A 42 -9.63 -22.26 -11.34
N LEU A 43 -9.22 -23.02 -12.35
CA LEU A 43 -10.14 -23.71 -13.23
C LEU A 43 -10.83 -24.85 -12.49
N ALA A 44 -12.07 -25.15 -12.87
CA ALA A 44 -12.79 -26.31 -12.39
C ALA A 44 -13.64 -26.91 -13.52
N LYS A 45 -13.94 -28.20 -13.41
CA LYS A 45 -14.85 -28.89 -14.33
C LYS A 45 -15.68 -29.93 -13.59
N ILE A 46 -16.88 -30.17 -14.10
CA ILE A 46 -17.79 -31.21 -13.64
C ILE A 46 -17.96 -32.19 -14.80
N THR A 47 -17.76 -33.47 -14.54
CA THR A 47 -17.91 -34.56 -15.51
C THR A 47 -18.68 -35.71 -14.87
N PRO A 48 -19.10 -36.75 -15.63
CA PRO A 48 -19.72 -37.94 -15.05
C PRO A 48 -18.87 -38.62 -13.96
N GLU A 49 -17.54 -38.45 -14.00
CA GLU A 49 -16.59 -39.00 -13.05
C GLU A 49 -16.46 -38.17 -11.75
N GLY A 50 -17.01 -36.95 -11.71
CA GLY A 50 -17.06 -36.13 -10.50
C GLY A 50 -16.71 -34.66 -10.72
N ILE A 51 -16.29 -34.01 -9.62
CA ILE A 51 -15.93 -32.60 -9.57
C ILE A 51 -14.40 -32.48 -9.50
N PHE A 52 -13.84 -31.72 -10.44
CA PHE A 52 -12.40 -31.52 -10.55
C PHE A 52 -12.07 -30.04 -10.39
N ILE A 53 -11.01 -29.76 -9.63
CA ILE A 53 -10.47 -28.42 -9.42
C ILE A 53 -8.99 -28.41 -9.82
N GLU A 54 -8.54 -27.30 -10.38
CA GLU A 54 -7.15 -27.08 -10.75
C GLU A 54 -6.24 -27.26 -9.53
N LYS A 55 -5.16 -28.03 -9.75
CA LYS A 55 -4.17 -28.28 -8.71
C LYS A 55 -3.20 -27.11 -8.65
N LEU A 56 -3.30 -26.32 -7.59
CA LEU A 56 -2.31 -25.30 -7.25
C LEU A 56 -1.12 -25.89 -6.48
N GLU A 57 -0.03 -25.11 -6.41
CA GLU A 57 1.13 -25.45 -5.60
C GLU A 57 0.80 -25.45 -4.11
N LYS A 58 1.16 -26.52 -3.40
CA LYS A 58 0.96 -26.66 -1.94
C LYS A 58 2.24 -26.48 -1.13
N ASN A 59 3.41 -26.61 -1.75
CA ASN A 59 4.72 -26.37 -1.15
C ASN A 59 5.44 -25.21 -1.86
N PRO A 60 5.02 -23.96 -1.67
CA PRO A 60 5.67 -22.81 -2.30
C PRO A 60 7.09 -22.57 -1.78
N ALA A 61 7.45 -23.12 -0.60
CA ALA A 61 8.78 -22.94 0.00
C ALA A 61 9.92 -23.47 -0.88
N LYS A 62 9.64 -24.41 -1.79
CA LYS A 62 10.64 -24.91 -2.75
C LYS A 62 11.16 -23.86 -3.73
N TYR A 63 10.43 -22.75 -3.90
CA TYR A 63 10.85 -21.63 -4.75
C TYR A 63 11.66 -20.57 -3.97
N MET A 64 11.83 -20.76 -2.66
CA MET A 64 12.62 -19.84 -1.85
C MET A 64 14.12 -20.08 -2.09
N PRO A 65 14.87 -19.09 -2.59
CA PRO A 65 16.31 -19.24 -2.72
C PRO A 65 16.98 -19.09 -1.35
N ASP A 66 18.23 -19.55 -1.25
CA ASP A 66 19.08 -19.27 -0.10
C ASP A 66 19.64 -17.85 -0.21
N PHE A 67 19.29 -16.99 0.73
CA PHE A 67 19.64 -15.56 0.71
C PHE A 67 20.87 -15.24 1.57
N GLY A 68 21.43 -16.20 2.31
CA GLY A 68 22.54 -15.93 3.24
C GLY A 68 22.16 -14.96 4.38
N GLU A 69 23.16 -14.29 4.97
CA GLU A 69 22.93 -13.28 6.01
C GLU A 69 22.45 -11.95 5.41
N GLU A 70 21.34 -11.43 5.94
CA GLU A 70 20.72 -10.19 5.48
C GLU A 70 21.46 -8.97 6.07
N GLN A 71 22.11 -8.15 5.23
CA GLN A 71 22.69 -6.88 5.66
C GLN A 71 21.60 -5.80 5.66
N ASP A 72 21.04 -5.52 6.82
CA ASP A 72 19.95 -4.55 6.96
C ASP A 72 20.46 -3.11 7.11
N GLU A 73 20.77 -2.45 5.99
CA GLU A 73 21.15 -1.02 5.92
C GLU A 73 19.96 -0.04 6.02
N ALA A 74 18.81 -0.45 6.56
CA ALA A 74 17.64 0.43 6.66
C ALA A 74 17.83 1.53 7.72
N VAL A 75 17.44 2.76 7.37
CA VAL A 75 17.36 3.86 8.35
C VAL A 75 16.20 3.58 9.30
N LYS A 76 16.50 3.38 10.57
CA LYS A 76 15.49 3.14 11.61
C LYS A 76 14.83 4.45 12.01
N ILE A 77 13.49 4.47 12.03
CA ILE A 77 12.68 5.62 12.41
C ILE A 77 11.72 5.19 13.50
N ASP A 78 11.86 5.79 14.69
CA ASP A 78 10.93 5.62 15.80
C ASP A 78 9.77 6.63 15.67
N LEU A 79 8.57 6.10 15.49
CA LEU A 79 7.31 6.82 15.32
C LEU A 79 6.60 7.08 16.65
N ASN A 80 7.13 6.60 17.78
CA ASN A 80 6.62 6.96 19.09
C ASN A 80 7.13 8.33 19.57
N LEU A 81 8.15 8.86 18.91
CA LEU A 81 8.62 10.22 19.10
C LEU A 81 7.66 11.22 18.44
N PRO A 82 7.64 12.50 18.87
CA PRO A 82 6.85 13.53 18.22
C PRO A 82 7.08 13.56 16.70
N GLN A 83 6.02 13.66 15.89
CA GLN A 83 6.09 13.55 14.43
C GLN A 83 7.15 14.46 13.79
N LYS A 84 7.39 15.65 14.37
CA LYS A 84 8.45 16.57 13.93
C LYS A 84 9.85 15.96 13.92
N GLU A 85 10.15 15.00 14.81
CA GLU A 85 11.46 14.33 14.88
C GLU A 85 11.62 13.29 13.77
N ALA A 86 10.54 12.57 13.46
CA ALA A 86 10.49 11.68 12.30
C ALA A 86 10.66 12.49 11.00
N LEU A 87 9.97 13.63 10.85
CA LEU A 87 10.13 14.54 9.72
C LEU A 87 11.57 15.08 9.61
N ALA A 88 12.15 15.56 10.72
CA ALA A 88 13.51 16.06 10.74
C ALA A 88 14.55 14.99 10.37
N THR A 89 14.29 13.73 10.72
CA THR A 89 15.14 12.59 10.33
C THR A 89 14.97 12.28 8.85
N LEU A 90 13.73 12.17 8.36
CA LEU A 90 13.43 11.91 6.94
C LEU A 90 14.04 12.95 6.02
N SER A 91 14.02 14.24 6.39
CA SER A 91 14.63 15.33 5.63
C SER A 91 16.14 15.22 5.40
N LYS A 92 16.85 14.37 6.17
CA LYS A 92 18.30 14.16 6.00
C LYS A 92 18.63 13.21 4.85
N TYR A 93 17.64 12.47 4.34
CA TYR A 93 17.86 11.40 3.39
C TYR A 93 17.22 11.69 2.03
N PRO A 94 17.87 11.30 0.92
CA PRO A 94 17.28 11.44 -0.41
C PRO A 94 16.15 10.43 -0.61
N VAL A 95 15.34 10.68 -1.65
CA VAL A 95 14.38 9.67 -2.14
C VAL A 95 15.09 8.37 -2.50
N LYS A 96 14.35 7.24 -2.44
CA LYS A 96 14.85 5.85 -2.58
C LYS A 96 15.61 5.31 -1.37
N THR A 97 15.85 6.11 -0.33
CA THR A 97 16.40 5.60 0.94
C THR A 97 15.43 4.62 1.58
N ARG A 98 15.93 3.44 1.97
CA ARG A 98 15.13 2.42 2.66
C ARG A 98 15.02 2.79 4.14
N VAL A 99 13.80 2.74 4.67
CA VAL A 99 13.50 3.06 6.07
C VAL A 99 12.81 1.88 6.75
N ALA A 100 13.09 1.69 8.04
CA ALA A 100 12.43 0.71 8.91
C ALA A 100 11.69 1.46 10.02
N LEU A 101 10.36 1.36 10.01
CA LEU A 101 9.48 2.11 10.90
C LEU A 101 9.14 1.27 12.13
N THR A 102 9.16 1.87 13.31
CA THR A 102 8.69 1.26 14.56
C THR A 102 7.83 2.25 15.32
N GLY A 103 6.63 1.85 15.75
CA GLY A 103 5.75 2.69 16.56
C GLY A 103 4.31 2.74 16.06
N THR A 104 3.57 3.75 16.52
CA THR A 104 2.13 3.92 16.23
C THR A 104 1.90 4.57 14.87
N ILE A 105 0.92 4.05 14.13
CA ILE A 105 0.50 4.55 12.81
C ILE A 105 -1.03 4.56 12.78
N ILE A 106 -1.63 5.59 12.19
CA ILE A 106 -3.06 5.65 11.92
C ILE A 106 -3.36 5.01 10.58
N VAL A 107 -4.41 4.20 10.53
CA VAL A 107 -4.86 3.58 9.27
C VAL A 107 -6.11 4.30 8.78
N ALA A 108 -6.05 4.82 7.56
CA ALA A 108 -7.20 5.45 6.90
C ALA A 108 -7.04 5.33 5.38
N ARG A 109 -8.15 5.16 4.66
CA ARG A 109 -8.19 5.15 3.19
C ARG A 109 -9.48 5.76 2.67
N ASP A 110 -9.70 5.68 1.36
CA ASP A 110 -10.85 6.15 0.57
C ASP A 110 -12.01 6.81 1.37
N ILE A 111 -12.87 6.02 2.04
CA ILE A 111 -14.07 6.55 2.71
C ILE A 111 -13.75 7.41 3.94
N ALA A 112 -12.77 7.00 4.76
CA ALA A 112 -12.33 7.80 5.89
C ALA A 112 -11.70 9.13 5.43
N HIS A 113 -10.97 9.14 4.32
CA HIS A 113 -10.44 10.38 3.74
C HIS A 113 -11.55 11.30 3.23
N ALA A 114 -12.55 10.75 2.53
CA ALA A 114 -13.71 11.52 2.09
C ALA A 114 -14.43 12.18 3.27
N ARG A 115 -14.68 11.43 4.35
CA ARG A 115 -15.32 11.97 5.55
C ARG A 115 -14.48 13.03 6.26
N MET A 116 -13.17 12.83 6.37
CA MET A 116 -12.26 13.86 6.93
C MET A 116 -12.23 15.12 6.07
N MET A 117 -12.38 15.00 4.75
CA MET A 117 -12.51 16.15 3.86
C MET A 117 -13.82 16.89 4.08
N GLU A 118 -14.96 16.19 4.18
CA GLU A 118 -16.25 16.80 4.53
C GLU A 118 -16.22 17.52 5.89
N MET A 119 -15.53 16.93 6.88
CA MET A 119 -15.29 17.58 8.18
C MET A 119 -14.48 18.87 8.03
N LEU A 120 -13.44 18.87 7.20
CA LEU A 120 -12.63 20.04 6.94
C LEU A 120 -13.43 21.14 6.23
N GLU A 121 -14.18 20.79 5.18
CA GLU A 121 -15.01 21.72 4.40
C GLU A 121 -16.17 22.30 5.23
N SER A 122 -16.69 21.54 6.19
CA SER A 122 -17.71 22.02 7.14
C SER A 122 -17.15 22.80 8.33
N GLY A 123 -15.84 23.12 8.34
CA GLY A 123 -15.20 23.91 9.38
C GLY A 123 -14.97 23.17 10.70
N LYS A 124 -15.19 21.86 10.77
CA LYS A 124 -14.91 21.02 11.95
C LYS A 124 -13.42 20.70 12.09
N GLY A 125 -12.64 20.93 11.03
CA GLY A 125 -11.22 20.65 10.97
C GLY A 125 -10.90 19.16 10.89
N LEU A 126 -9.61 18.85 10.93
CA LEU A 126 -9.11 17.47 10.87
C LEU A 126 -8.98 16.83 12.26
N PRO A 127 -9.25 15.53 12.38
CA PRO A 127 -9.01 14.79 13.63
C PRO A 127 -7.55 14.90 14.10
N ASP A 128 -7.36 14.96 15.42
CA ASP A 128 -6.03 15.07 16.02
C ASP A 128 -5.08 13.92 15.66
N TYR A 129 -5.63 12.72 15.50
CA TYR A 129 -4.83 11.53 15.26
C TYR A 129 -4.09 11.56 13.91
N ILE A 130 -4.65 12.19 12.86
CA ILE A 130 -3.95 12.33 11.56
C ILE A 130 -2.91 13.45 11.56
N LYS A 131 -2.94 14.34 12.56
CA LYS A 131 -1.93 15.38 12.79
C LYS A 131 -0.77 14.89 13.65
N LYS A 132 -1.01 13.89 14.51
CA LYS A 132 -0.01 13.38 15.47
C LYS A 132 0.78 12.20 14.94
N TYR A 133 0.18 11.36 14.08
CA TYR A 133 0.78 10.11 13.63
C TYR A 133 0.87 10.02 12.10
N PRO A 134 1.79 9.21 11.56
CA PRO A 134 1.76 8.85 10.14
C PRO A 134 0.44 8.17 9.75
N VAL A 135 0.05 8.33 8.48
CA VAL A 135 -1.18 7.76 7.93
C VAL A 135 -0.83 6.64 6.96
N TYR A 136 -1.18 5.40 7.30
CA TYR A 136 -1.05 4.21 6.46
C TYR A 136 -2.35 3.93 5.70
N TYR A 137 -2.24 3.94 4.38
CA TYR A 137 -3.35 3.64 3.49
C TYR A 137 -3.50 2.13 3.39
N ALA A 138 -4.39 1.56 4.20
CA ALA A 138 -4.64 0.13 4.20
C ALA A 138 -6.04 -0.21 4.69
N GLY A 139 -6.43 -1.47 4.53
CA GLY A 139 -7.63 -2.04 5.14
C GLY A 139 -7.30 -3.48 5.56
N PRO A 140 -7.49 -3.85 6.84
CA PRO A 140 -7.12 -5.18 7.32
C PRO A 140 -8.10 -6.24 6.82
N ALA A 141 -7.59 -7.44 6.52
CA ALA A 141 -8.44 -8.62 6.44
C ALA A 141 -8.90 -9.04 7.86
N LYS A 142 -9.88 -9.97 7.93
CA LYS A 142 -10.33 -10.53 9.20
C LYS A 142 -9.16 -11.08 10.01
N LYS A 143 -9.13 -10.74 11.30
CA LYS A 143 -8.12 -11.18 12.26
C LYS A 143 -8.34 -12.67 12.57
N PRO A 144 -7.34 -13.55 12.33
CA PRO A 144 -7.40 -14.94 12.78
C PRO A 144 -7.28 -15.03 14.30
N ASP A 145 -7.87 -16.07 14.89
CA ASP A 145 -7.75 -16.35 16.32
C ASP A 145 -6.28 -16.51 16.73
N GLY A 146 -5.91 -15.93 17.87
CA GLY A 146 -4.55 -15.98 18.41
C GLY A 146 -3.49 -15.19 17.63
N LYS A 147 -3.84 -14.50 16.53
CA LYS A 147 -2.92 -13.63 15.78
C LYS A 147 -3.13 -12.16 16.14
N PRO A 148 -2.08 -11.31 16.07
CA PRO A 148 -2.22 -9.88 16.36
C PRO A 148 -3.01 -9.13 15.27
N SER A 149 -2.97 -9.62 14.04
CA SER A 149 -3.60 -8.98 12.88
C SER A 149 -3.97 -10.00 11.80
N GLY A 150 -4.97 -9.67 10.97
CA GLY A 150 -5.16 -10.32 9.67
C GLY A 150 -4.17 -9.80 8.63
N SER A 151 -4.22 -10.33 7.41
CA SER A 151 -3.39 -9.80 6.31
C SER A 151 -3.65 -8.31 6.11
N PHE A 152 -2.60 -7.48 6.11
CA PHE A 152 -2.76 -6.02 6.23
C PHE A 152 -1.73 -5.23 5.39
N GLY A 153 -1.75 -5.45 4.07
CA GLY A 153 -0.87 -4.76 3.12
C GLY A 153 -1.37 -3.37 2.71
N PRO A 154 -0.52 -2.56 2.04
CA PRO A 154 -0.87 -1.21 1.60
C PRO A 154 -1.89 -1.24 0.46
N THR A 155 -2.68 -0.16 0.35
CA THR A 155 -3.52 0.14 -0.81
C THR A 155 -2.85 1.14 -1.74
N THR A 156 -3.37 1.28 -2.96
CA THR A 156 -2.84 2.22 -3.96
C THR A 156 -3.00 3.66 -3.49
N SER A 157 -1.89 4.38 -3.36
CA SER A 157 -1.84 5.73 -2.77
C SER A 157 -2.44 6.82 -3.64
N ASN A 158 -2.43 6.65 -4.97
CA ASN A 158 -2.88 7.69 -5.90
C ASN A 158 -4.34 8.09 -5.72
N ARG A 159 -5.19 7.19 -5.19
CA ARG A 159 -6.60 7.49 -4.89
C ARG A 159 -6.77 8.50 -3.75
N MET A 160 -5.74 8.71 -2.94
CA MET A 160 -5.74 9.70 -1.87
C MET A 160 -5.02 11.00 -2.27
N ASP A 161 -4.55 11.15 -3.51
CA ASP A 161 -3.83 12.35 -3.97
C ASP A 161 -4.63 13.66 -3.78
N PRO A 162 -5.94 13.73 -4.06
CA PRO A 162 -6.72 14.96 -3.88
C PRO A 162 -6.78 15.49 -2.45
N TYR A 163 -6.56 14.63 -1.46
CA TYR A 163 -6.66 15.01 -0.04
C TYR A 163 -5.34 15.53 0.54
N VAL A 164 -4.20 15.30 -0.12
CA VAL A 164 -2.88 15.56 0.48
C VAL A 164 -2.68 17.04 0.77
N GLU A 165 -2.92 17.91 -0.21
CA GLU A 165 -2.70 19.34 -0.03
C GLU A 165 -3.64 19.94 1.04
N PRO A 166 -4.97 19.72 0.98
CA PRO A 166 -5.87 20.21 2.02
C PRO A 166 -5.52 19.68 3.41
N PHE A 167 -5.09 18.42 3.52
CA PHE A 167 -4.76 17.84 4.81
C PHE A 167 -3.46 18.42 5.38
N GLN A 168 -2.41 18.54 4.58
CA GLN A 168 -1.13 19.10 5.01
C GLN A 168 -1.22 20.60 5.31
N ALA A 169 -2.02 21.35 4.55
CA ALA A 169 -2.33 22.75 4.86
C ALA A 169 -2.97 22.93 6.26
N ASN A 170 -3.62 21.89 6.77
CA ASN A 170 -4.24 21.84 8.09
C ASN A 170 -3.45 20.98 9.11
N GLY A 171 -2.17 20.71 8.83
CA GLY A 171 -1.24 20.01 9.72
C GLY A 171 -1.45 18.51 9.84
N GLY A 172 -2.30 17.92 8.98
CA GLY A 172 -2.57 16.48 8.93
C GLY A 172 -1.80 15.78 7.82
N SER A 173 -1.68 14.45 7.90
CA SER A 173 -1.13 13.62 6.81
C SER A 173 0.28 14.02 6.35
N MET A 174 1.12 14.46 7.30
CA MET A 174 2.50 14.88 7.05
C MET A 174 3.41 13.71 6.67
N ILE A 175 3.16 12.52 7.19
CA ILE A 175 3.87 11.29 6.80
C ILE A 175 2.82 10.29 6.31
N MET A 176 2.94 9.88 5.06
CA MET A 176 1.99 9.01 4.37
C MET A 176 2.67 7.70 4.01
N ILE A 177 1.98 6.57 4.21
CA ILE A 177 2.51 5.23 3.92
C ILE A 177 1.51 4.50 3.03
N GLY A 178 1.95 3.96 1.90
CA GLY A 178 1.07 3.26 0.96
C GLY A 178 1.84 2.56 -0.14
N LYS A 179 1.22 2.24 -1.28
CA LYS A 179 1.92 1.66 -2.43
C LYS A 179 1.62 2.36 -3.75
N GLY A 180 2.54 2.24 -4.70
CA GLY A 180 2.43 2.80 -6.04
C GLY A 180 2.94 4.24 -6.14
N ASN A 181 3.14 4.68 -7.37
CA ASN A 181 3.48 6.05 -7.71
C ASN A 181 2.27 6.97 -7.48
N ARG A 182 2.57 8.26 -7.26
CA ARG A 182 1.60 9.32 -7.00
C ARG A 182 1.76 10.42 -8.04
N SER A 183 0.76 11.27 -8.16
CA SER A 183 0.78 12.42 -9.07
C SER A 183 1.65 13.57 -8.54
N ASP A 184 2.03 14.48 -9.44
CA ASP A 184 2.88 15.63 -9.12
C ASP A 184 2.26 16.57 -8.07
N MET A 185 0.94 16.59 -7.93
CA MET A 185 0.27 17.37 -6.89
C MET A 185 0.74 16.99 -5.48
N VAL A 186 1.05 15.70 -5.26
CA VAL A 186 1.55 15.21 -3.98
C VAL A 186 2.99 15.65 -3.76
N THR A 187 3.80 15.65 -4.83
CA THR A 187 5.18 16.16 -4.81
C THR A 187 5.19 17.63 -4.40
N GLU A 188 4.35 18.45 -5.03
CA GLU A 188 4.25 19.88 -4.72
C GLU A 188 3.70 20.14 -3.32
N ALA A 189 2.68 19.39 -2.87
CA ALA A 189 2.17 19.50 -1.51
C ALA A 189 3.25 19.16 -0.46
N CYS A 190 3.96 18.04 -0.64
CA CYS A 190 5.05 17.64 0.24
C CYS A 190 6.16 18.69 0.29
N LYS A 191 6.52 19.28 -0.86
CA LYS A 191 7.50 20.36 -0.94
C LYS A 191 7.03 21.64 -0.23
N LYS A 192 5.76 22.00 -0.38
CA LYS A 192 5.15 23.19 0.23
C LYS A 192 5.04 23.08 1.75
N HIS A 193 4.69 21.90 2.26
CA HIS A 193 4.37 21.70 3.68
C HIS A 193 5.44 20.93 4.47
N GLY A 194 6.46 20.37 3.81
CA GLY A 194 7.48 19.53 4.45
C GLY A 194 6.99 18.10 4.75
N GLY A 195 6.08 17.57 3.94
CA GLY A 195 5.53 16.22 4.08
C GLY A 195 6.36 15.14 3.39
N PHE A 196 6.10 13.88 3.71
CA PHE A 196 6.78 12.71 3.14
C PHE A 196 5.80 11.61 2.73
N TYR A 197 6.08 10.96 1.61
CA TYR A 197 5.45 9.71 1.20
C TYR A 197 6.45 8.57 1.25
N LEU A 198 6.11 7.52 2.01
CA LEU A 198 6.90 6.31 2.19
C LEU A 198 6.22 5.15 1.44
N GLY A 199 6.87 4.67 0.38
CA GLY A 199 6.39 3.52 -0.37
C GLY A 199 6.65 2.22 0.40
N SER A 200 5.58 1.49 0.72
CA SER A 200 5.61 0.13 1.24
C SER A 200 5.50 -0.89 0.10
N ILE A 201 6.02 -2.10 0.34
CA ILE A 201 5.96 -3.20 -0.61
C ILE A 201 4.51 -3.69 -0.73
N GLY A 202 3.95 -3.60 -1.93
CA GLY A 202 2.64 -4.14 -2.25
C GLY A 202 2.66 -5.67 -2.41
N GLY A 203 1.62 -6.35 -1.92
CA GLY A 203 1.42 -7.79 -2.15
C GLY A 203 1.91 -8.71 -1.03
N VAL A 204 2.67 -8.20 -0.06
CA VAL A 204 3.26 -8.98 1.06
C VAL A 204 2.45 -8.88 2.36
N ALA A 205 1.12 -8.87 2.25
CA ALA A 205 0.21 -8.55 3.36
C ALA A 205 0.29 -9.52 4.56
N ALA A 206 0.50 -10.82 4.30
CA ALA A 206 0.54 -11.85 5.34
C ALA A 206 1.82 -11.76 6.19
N ILE A 207 2.98 -11.54 5.56
CA ILE A 207 4.25 -11.41 6.29
C ILE A 207 4.31 -10.08 7.06
N LEU A 208 3.73 -8.99 6.54
CA LEU A 208 3.57 -7.74 7.30
C LEU A 208 2.74 -7.97 8.57
N ALA A 209 1.63 -8.71 8.46
CA ALA A 209 0.79 -9.05 9.61
C ALA A 209 1.51 -9.93 10.65
N ASP A 210 2.30 -10.90 10.21
CA ASP A 210 3.01 -11.84 11.10
C ASP A 210 4.25 -11.21 11.75
N LYS A 211 5.03 -10.43 10.99
CA LYS A 211 6.35 -9.93 11.42
C LYS A 211 6.33 -8.50 11.93
N SER A 212 5.50 -7.62 11.36
CA SER A 212 5.58 -6.18 11.61
C SER A 212 4.44 -5.64 12.49
N ILE A 213 3.22 -6.14 12.34
CA ILE A 213 2.05 -5.59 13.05
C ILE A 213 1.86 -6.31 14.38
N LYS A 214 1.92 -5.55 15.48
CA LYS A 214 1.86 -6.09 16.85
C LYS A 214 0.51 -5.90 17.52
N LYS A 215 -0.27 -4.90 17.12
CA LYS A 215 -1.58 -4.55 17.68
C LYS A 215 -2.42 -3.84 16.64
N VAL A 216 -3.73 -4.08 16.64
CA VAL A 216 -4.71 -3.37 15.81
C VAL A 216 -5.93 -3.07 16.68
N GLU A 217 -6.38 -1.82 16.65
CA GLU A 217 -7.58 -1.34 17.32
C GLU A 217 -8.36 -0.46 16.33
N CYS A 218 -9.68 -0.62 16.26
CA CYS A 218 -10.52 0.33 15.55
C CYS A 218 -10.59 1.60 16.41
N LEU A 219 -10.24 2.74 15.81
CA LEU A 219 -10.12 3.99 16.55
C LEU A 219 -11.34 4.88 16.38
N ASP A 220 -11.89 4.92 15.18
CA ASP A 220 -12.91 5.87 14.76
C ASP A 220 -13.60 5.33 13.49
N MET A 221 -14.78 5.86 13.18
CA MET A 221 -15.57 5.51 11.99
C MET A 221 -15.85 3.99 11.87
N GLU A 222 -16.22 3.35 12.98
CA GLU A 222 -16.42 1.89 13.08
C GLU A 222 -17.48 1.33 12.13
N GLU A 223 -18.38 2.18 11.62
CA GLU A 223 -19.44 1.79 10.70
C GLU A 223 -18.97 1.64 9.23
N LEU A 224 -17.70 1.92 8.94
CA LEU A 224 -17.08 1.81 7.60
C LEU A 224 -16.37 0.47 7.38
#